data_AF-A0A6M0BUY4-F1
#
_entry.id   AF-A0A6M0BUY4-F1
#
_cell.length_a   1.000
_cell.length_b   1.000
_cell.length_c   1.000
_cell.angle_alpha   90.00
_cell.angle_beta   90.00
_cell.angle_gamma   90.00
#
_symmetry.space_group_name_H-M   'P 1'
#
loop_
_entity.id
_entity.type
_entity.pdbx_description
1 polymer ?
#
loop_
_entity_poly.entity_id
_entity_poly.type
_entity_poly.pdbx_seq_one_letter_code
_entity_poly.pdbx_strand_id
1 'polypeptide(L)'
;MDDKFEALKPDEVVSLGKDWKQYGDMFYLPPTFKSRELHNGVVKCLEAVLGKNFKETREKLFNDGLDGEVLTFGANGWQKGTIRFRVTVEFCPEETEEVETEKTQETEQSETSEESETNQIEANNFDSLDDLRREFNQES
;
A
#
# COMPACT_ATOMS: atom_id res chain seq x y z
N MET A 1 -9.94 -2.27 24.69
CA MET A 1 -10.06 -1.78 23.31
C MET A 1 -9.14 -2.65 22.53
N ASP A 2 -9.70 -3.51 21.67
CA ASP A 2 -8.89 -4.36 20.83
C ASP A 2 -8.21 -3.47 19.79
N ASP A 3 -6.88 -3.54 19.74
CA ASP A 3 -6.10 -2.83 18.75
C ASP A 3 -6.27 -3.53 17.41
N LYS A 4 -6.99 -2.89 16.48
CA LYS A 4 -7.28 -3.41 15.14
C LYS A 4 -6.23 -2.99 14.10
N PHE A 5 -5.19 -2.27 14.52
CA PHE A 5 -4.15 -1.81 13.62
C PHE A 5 -3.11 -2.90 13.38
N GLU A 6 -2.82 -3.15 12.10
CA GLU A 6 -1.81 -4.11 11.69
C GLU A 6 -0.66 -3.41 10.96
N ALA A 7 0.57 -3.76 11.33
CA ALA A 7 1.76 -3.22 10.72
C ALA A 7 1.92 -3.70 9.27
N LEU A 8 2.03 -2.76 8.35
CA LEU A 8 2.23 -3.03 6.93
C LEU A 8 3.66 -3.47 6.64
N LYS A 9 3.80 -4.39 5.68
CA LYS A 9 5.08 -4.82 5.15
C LYS A 9 5.73 -3.71 4.32
N PRO A 10 7.07 -3.69 4.18
CA PRO A 10 7.79 -2.61 3.49
C PRO A 10 7.35 -2.34 2.04
N ASP A 11 6.92 -3.38 1.32
CA ASP A 11 6.54 -3.28 -0.10
C ASP A 11 5.02 -3.14 -0.32
N GLU A 12 4.21 -3.13 0.74
CA GLU A 12 2.78 -2.84 0.65
C GLU A 12 2.56 -1.36 0.33
N VAL A 13 1.51 -1.10 -0.44
CA VAL A 13 1.21 0.22 -0.99
C VAL A 13 0.12 0.88 -0.17
N VAL A 14 0.38 2.11 0.24
CA VAL A 14 -0.55 3.00 0.94
C VAL A 14 -1.04 4.02 -0.06
N SER A 15 -2.34 4.26 -0.10
CA SER A 15 -2.93 5.37 -0.85
C SER A 15 -3.73 6.24 0.11
N LEU A 16 -3.43 7.54 0.13
CA LEU A 16 -4.06 8.50 1.01
C LEU A 16 -5.19 9.25 0.30
N GLY A 17 -6.18 9.68 1.09
CA GLY A 17 -7.32 10.48 0.62
C GLY A 17 -6.93 11.90 0.17
N LYS A 18 -7.95 12.71 -0.13
CA LYS A 18 -7.79 14.04 -0.75
C LYS A 18 -6.94 15.02 0.05
N ASP A 19 -6.85 14.83 1.36
CA ASP A 19 -6.12 15.72 2.29
C ASP A 19 -4.65 15.33 2.48
N TRP A 20 -4.12 14.40 1.67
CA TRP A 20 -2.74 13.90 1.81
C TRP A 20 -1.67 14.99 1.70
N LYS A 21 -1.91 16.06 0.93
CA LYS A 21 -0.90 17.09 0.60
C LYS A 21 -0.25 17.70 1.83
N GLN A 22 -1.02 17.95 2.89
CA GLN A 22 -0.51 18.54 4.13
C GLN A 22 0.60 17.69 4.77
N TYR A 23 0.47 16.36 4.70
CA TYR A 23 1.39 15.42 5.33
C TYR A 23 2.45 14.89 4.34
N GLY A 24 2.07 14.74 3.07
CA GLY A 24 2.95 14.26 2.02
C GLY A 24 4.10 15.21 1.73
N ASP A 25 3.84 16.52 1.69
CA ASP A 25 4.89 17.52 1.46
C ASP A 25 5.95 17.51 2.58
N MET A 26 5.55 17.26 3.83
CA MET A 26 6.47 17.18 4.98
C MET A 26 7.48 16.02 4.86
N PHE A 27 7.06 14.91 4.27
CA PHE A 27 7.89 13.71 4.10
C PHE A 27 8.34 13.46 2.67
N TYR A 28 8.06 14.39 1.75
CA TYR A 28 8.33 14.27 0.32
C TYR A 28 7.72 13.00 -0.30
N LEU A 29 6.49 12.67 0.10
CA LEU A 29 5.78 11.47 -0.36
C LEU A 29 4.71 11.82 -1.39
N PRO A 30 4.54 11.00 -2.45
CA PRO A 30 3.37 11.07 -3.31
C PRO A 30 2.08 10.62 -2.58
N PRO A 31 0.88 10.85 -3.14
CA PRO A 31 -0.39 10.39 -2.54
C PRO A 31 -0.47 8.88 -2.37
N THR A 32 0.22 8.15 -3.23
CA THR A 32 0.31 6.69 -3.21
C THR A 32 1.77 6.31 -3.16
N PHE A 33 2.18 5.60 -2.11
CA PHE A 33 3.58 5.30 -1.80
C PHE A 33 3.69 3.91 -1.16
N LYS A 34 4.86 3.27 -1.22
CA LYS A 34 5.12 2.04 -0.48
C LYS A 34 5.37 2.35 0.99
N SER A 35 4.96 1.49 1.92
CA SER A 35 5.21 1.65 3.36
C SER A 35 6.67 2.05 3.68
N ARG A 36 7.66 1.42 3.02
CA ARG A 36 9.09 1.76 3.16
C ARG A 36 9.46 3.19 2.73
N GLU A 37 8.71 3.81 1.84
CA GLU A 37 8.99 5.18 1.38
C GLU A 37 8.75 6.19 2.50
N LEU A 38 7.80 5.95 3.41
CA LEU A 38 7.62 6.79 4.60
C LEU A 38 8.85 6.75 5.50
N HIS A 39 9.46 5.58 5.70
CA HIS A 39 10.72 5.49 6.45
C HIS A 39 11.79 6.41 5.87
N ASN A 40 11.97 6.38 4.55
CA ASN A 40 12.92 7.26 3.86
C ASN A 40 12.54 8.74 4.00
N GLY A 41 11.26 9.07 3.90
CA GLY A 41 10.73 10.43 4.08
C GLY A 41 10.99 10.98 5.48
N VAL A 42 10.73 10.19 6.52
CA VAL A 42 11.01 10.54 7.92
C VAL A 42 12.50 10.75 8.15
N VAL A 43 13.35 9.85 7.64
CA VAL A 43 14.81 9.97 7.76
C VAL A 43 15.30 11.27 7.11
N LYS A 44 14.84 11.57 5.88
CA LYS A 44 15.18 12.82 5.18
C LYS A 44 14.69 14.06 5.92
N CYS A 45 13.47 14.01 6.47
CA CYS A 45 12.90 15.09 7.27
C CYS A 45 13.75 15.36 8.51
N LEU A 46 14.13 14.32 9.25
CA LEU A 46 15.01 14.43 10.41
C LEU A 46 16.42 14.93 10.04
N GLU A 47 16.99 14.46 8.92
CA GLU A 47 18.25 14.99 8.38
C GLU A 47 18.15 16.51 8.10
N ALA A 48 17.03 16.99 7.57
CA ALA A 48 16.80 18.40 7.30
C ALA A 48 16.65 19.25 8.58
N VAL A 49 15.99 18.72 9.63
CA VAL A 49 15.76 19.43 10.89
C VAL A 49 17.01 19.43 11.80
N LEU A 50 17.71 18.29 11.89
CA LEU A 50 18.80 18.09 12.83
C LEU A 50 20.18 18.38 12.22
N GLY A 51 20.27 18.52 10.90
CA GLY A 51 21.49 18.91 10.19
C GLY A 51 22.58 17.83 10.16
N LYS A 52 23.82 18.25 9.88
CA LYS A 52 24.95 17.36 9.53
C LYS A 52 25.25 16.26 10.57
N ASN A 53 25.02 16.54 11.85
CA ASN A 53 25.28 15.60 12.95
C ASN A 53 24.36 14.37 12.89
N PHE A 54 23.19 14.50 12.26
CA PHE A 54 22.24 13.41 12.16
C PHE A 54 22.64 12.36 11.12
N LYS A 55 23.35 12.76 10.05
CA LYS A 55 23.81 11.82 9.02
C LYS A 55 24.71 10.73 9.60
N GLU A 56 25.60 11.10 10.51
CA GLU A 56 26.50 10.17 11.21
C GLU A 56 25.76 9.34 12.28
N THR A 57 24.72 9.92 12.87
CA THR A 57 23.93 9.28 13.92
C THR A 57 22.85 8.35 13.36
N ARG A 58 22.46 8.51 12.09
CA ARG A 58 21.36 7.78 11.44
C ARG A 58 21.52 6.26 11.52
N GLU A 59 22.69 5.75 11.16
CA GLU A 59 22.96 4.29 11.17
C GLU A 59 22.82 3.74 12.59
N LYS A 60 23.33 4.46 13.59
CA LYS A 60 23.15 4.10 15.00
C LYS A 60 21.69 4.17 15.44
N LEU A 61 20.92 5.16 14.98
CA LEU A 61 19.55 5.35 15.44
C LEU A 61 18.57 4.33 14.84
N PHE A 62 18.71 4.01 13.55
CA PHE A 62 17.74 3.18 12.81
C PHE A 62 18.22 1.77 12.48
N ASN A 63 19.54 1.51 12.42
CA ASN A 63 20.08 0.19 12.04
C ASN A 63 20.72 -0.52 13.23
N ASP A 64 21.83 0.02 13.75
CA ASP A 64 22.67 -0.65 14.76
C ASP A 64 22.07 -0.58 16.17
N GLY A 65 21.39 0.53 16.48
CA GLY A 65 20.91 0.86 17.80
C GLY A 65 21.93 1.61 18.67
N LEU A 66 21.44 2.14 19.79
CA LEU A 66 22.20 2.92 20.76
C LEU A 66 22.18 2.20 22.11
N ASP A 67 23.33 2.08 22.77
CA ASP A 67 23.37 1.59 24.14
C ASP A 67 22.60 2.53 25.06
N GLY A 68 21.74 1.96 25.89
CA GLY A 68 20.89 2.72 26.79
C GLY A 68 20.24 1.85 27.85
N GLU A 69 19.36 2.47 28.61
CA GLU A 69 18.60 1.82 29.66
C GLU A 69 17.12 2.18 29.49
N VAL A 70 16.24 1.21 29.73
CA VAL A 70 14.79 1.41 29.75
C VAL A 70 14.23 1.07 31.12
N LEU A 71 13.26 1.86 31.59
CA LEU A 71 12.48 1.55 32.78
C LEU A 71 11.06 1.17 32.34
N THR A 72 10.74 -0.12 32.41
CA THR A 72 9.42 -0.63 32.02
C THR A 72 8.46 -0.65 33.21
N PHE A 73 7.16 -0.51 32.95
CA PHE A 73 6.14 -0.64 33.99
C PHE A 73 6.21 -2.02 34.63
N GLY A 74 6.31 -2.07 35.97
CA GLY A 74 6.45 -3.33 36.72
C GLY A 74 7.90 -3.83 36.84
N ALA A 75 8.89 -3.15 36.25
CA ALA A 75 10.29 -3.49 36.49
C ALA A 75 10.79 -2.98 37.85
N ASN A 76 11.67 -3.75 38.48
CA ASN A 76 12.32 -3.40 39.74
C ASN A 76 13.54 -2.47 39.55
N GLY A 77 13.68 -1.82 38.40
CA GLY A 77 14.80 -0.92 38.10
C GLY A 77 15.08 -0.76 36.60
N TRP A 78 16.11 0.02 36.28
CA TRP A 78 16.59 0.26 34.93
C TRP A 78 17.17 -1.00 34.29
N GLN A 79 16.82 -1.26 33.03
CA GLN A 79 17.29 -2.41 32.26
C GLN A 79 18.22 -1.94 31.13
N LYS A 80 19.49 -2.34 31.17
CA LYS A 80 20.46 -2.07 30.11
C LYS A 80 20.12 -2.84 28.83
N GLY A 81 20.29 -2.19 27.69
CA GLY A 81 20.10 -2.81 26.39
C GLY A 81 20.40 -1.85 25.24
N THR A 82 20.01 -2.26 24.04
CA THR A 82 20.19 -1.49 22.81
C THR A 82 18.86 -0.95 22.32
N ILE A 83 18.77 0.36 22.15
CA ILE A 83 17.58 1.09 21.73
C ILE A 83 17.68 1.38 20.23
N ARG A 84 16.66 1.02 19.47
CA ARG A 84 16.57 1.32 18.03
C ARG A 84 15.23 1.93 17.70
N PHE A 85 15.26 2.94 16.84
CA PHE A 85 14.07 3.64 16.36
C PHE A 85 13.57 2.96 15.10
N ARG A 86 12.25 2.77 15.01
CA ARG A 86 11.58 2.22 13.83
C ARG A 86 10.43 3.12 13.42
N VAL A 87 10.25 3.24 12.12
CA VAL A 87 9.09 3.88 11.51
C VAL A 87 8.24 2.75 10.97
N THR A 88 7.02 2.63 11.47
CA THR A 88 6.06 1.60 11.06
C THR A 88 4.81 2.32 10.52
N VAL A 89 4.26 1.80 9.42
CA VAL A 89 2.91 2.18 8.98
C VAL A 89 1.97 1.10 9.45
N GLU A 90 0.87 1.49 10.08
CA GLU A 90 -0.16 0.57 10.54
C GLU A 90 -1.48 0.92 9.85
N PHE A 91 -2.29 -0.10 9.60
CA PHE A 91 -3.56 0.02 8.90
C PHE A 91 -4.66 -0.74 9.64
N CYS A 92 -5.83 -0.12 9.75
CA CYS A 92 -7.04 -0.75 10.27
C CYS A 92 -8.03 -0.84 9.11
N PRO A 93 -8.32 -2.03 8.57
CA PRO A 93 -9.36 -2.18 7.55
C PRO A 93 -10.74 -1.88 8.15
N GLU A 94 -11.65 -1.38 7.31
CA GLU A 94 -13.05 -1.24 7.67
C GLU A 94 -13.72 -2.62 7.71
N GLU A 95 -14.61 -2.84 8.67
CA GLU A 95 -15.42 -4.07 8.74
C GLU A 95 -16.27 -4.14 7.47
N THR A 96 -15.94 -5.07 6.59
CA THR A 96 -16.70 -5.28 5.36
C THR A 96 -17.97 -6.04 5.76
N GLU A 97 -19.16 -5.51 5.43
CA GLU A 97 -20.39 -6.30 5.53
C GLU A 97 -20.22 -7.54 4.64
N GLU A 98 -20.20 -8.72 5.24
CA GLU A 98 -20.06 -9.99 4.53
C GLU A 98 -21.21 -10.11 3.53
N VAL A 99 -20.94 -9.94 2.23
CA VAL A 99 -21.88 -10.37 1.19
C VAL A 99 -21.84 -11.89 1.21
N GLU A 100 -22.88 -12.51 1.79
CA GLU A 100 -23.13 -13.95 1.69
C GLU A 100 -23.06 -14.35 0.21
N THR A 101 -21.94 -14.96 -0.17
CA THR A 101 -21.83 -15.63 -1.46
C THR A 101 -22.53 -16.96 -1.32
N GLU A 102 -23.81 -16.99 -1.72
CA GLU A 102 -24.55 -18.22 -1.91
C GLU A 102 -23.71 -19.17 -2.80
N LYS A 103 -23.29 -20.30 -2.22
CA LYS A 103 -22.70 -21.41 -2.95
C LYS A 103 -23.77 -21.97 -3.90
N THR A 104 -23.78 -21.51 -5.16
CA THR A 104 -24.45 -22.23 -6.23
C THR A 104 -23.74 -23.57 -6.41
N GLN A 105 -24.38 -24.64 -5.96
CA GLN A 105 -23.97 -26.01 -6.21
C GLN A 105 -24.10 -26.29 -7.71
N GLU A 106 -22.98 -26.35 -8.42
CA GLU A 106 -22.94 -26.99 -9.74
C GLU A 106 -23.29 -28.47 -9.55
N THR A 107 -24.51 -28.83 -9.97
CA THR A 107 -24.92 -30.22 -10.16
C THR A 107 -24.42 -30.65 -11.53
N GLU A 108 -23.46 -31.58 -11.54
CA GLU A 108 -22.92 -32.26 -12.71
C GLU A 108 -24.06 -32.90 -13.52
N GLN A 109 -24.22 -32.49 -14.78
CA GLN A 109 -25.10 -33.16 -15.75
C GLN A 109 -24.28 -33.85 -16.83
N SER A 110 -24.50 -35.15 -16.93
CA SER A 110 -23.92 -36.11 -17.88
C SER A 110 -24.40 -35.87 -19.33
N GLU A 111 -23.43 -35.89 -20.24
CA GLU A 111 -23.40 -36.45 -21.60
C GLU A 111 -24.66 -36.55 -22.51
N THR A 112 -24.45 -36.11 -23.77
CA THR A 112 -24.88 -36.72 -25.05
C THR A 112 -25.99 -36.02 -25.89
N SER A 113 -25.48 -35.32 -26.92
CA SER A 113 -25.81 -35.36 -28.36
C SER A 113 -27.11 -34.81 -28.97
N GLU A 114 -26.91 -34.29 -30.19
CA GLU A 114 -27.86 -34.00 -31.31
C GLU A 114 -28.73 -32.73 -31.14
N GLU A 115 -29.03 -31.89 -32.12
CA GLU A 115 -28.57 -31.58 -33.49
C GLU A 115 -29.32 -30.26 -33.84
N SER A 116 -28.70 -29.37 -34.62
CA SER A 116 -29.30 -28.30 -35.45
C SER A 116 -30.45 -27.41 -34.92
N GLU A 117 -30.25 -26.08 -34.92
CA GLU A 117 -31.08 -25.13 -35.70
C GLU A 117 -30.47 -23.72 -35.71
N THR A 118 -30.33 -23.17 -36.92
CA THR A 118 -29.92 -21.79 -37.25
C THR A 118 -30.95 -20.77 -36.79
N ASN A 119 -30.50 -19.62 -36.24
CA ASN A 119 -31.10 -18.32 -36.55
C ASN A 119 -30.10 -17.17 -36.37
N GLN A 120 -30.05 -16.32 -37.40
CA GLN A 120 -29.30 -15.07 -37.50
C GLN A 120 -29.99 -14.00 -36.63
N ILE A 121 -29.23 -13.01 -36.13
CA ILE A 121 -29.53 -11.55 -36.26
C ILE A 121 -28.40 -10.73 -35.60
N GLU A 122 -27.65 -10.08 -36.50
CA GLU A 122 -27.17 -8.69 -36.49
C GLU A 122 -26.09 -8.20 -35.50
N ALA A 123 -24.92 -7.94 -36.11
CA ALA A 123 -23.92 -6.99 -35.69
C ALA A 123 -24.51 -5.59 -35.44
N ASN A 124 -23.96 -4.85 -34.47
CA ASN A 124 -23.49 -3.48 -34.70
C ASN A 124 -22.63 -2.96 -33.53
N ASN A 125 -21.50 -2.37 -33.93
CA ASN A 125 -20.62 -1.42 -33.23
C ASN A 125 -19.59 -1.97 -32.25
N PHE A 126 -18.60 -2.67 -32.78
CA PHE A 126 -17.22 -2.56 -32.31
C PHE A 126 -16.54 -1.47 -33.16
N ASP A 127 -16.46 -0.24 -32.66
CA ASP A 127 -15.75 0.85 -33.34
C ASP A 127 -14.27 0.46 -33.51
N SER A 128 -13.86 0.35 -34.77
CA SER A 128 -12.54 -0.11 -35.19
C SER A 128 -11.46 0.90 -34.82
N LEU A 129 -10.37 0.41 -34.22
CA LEU A 129 -9.14 1.12 -33.87
C LEU A 129 -8.39 1.76 -35.08
N ASP A 130 -8.94 1.65 -36.29
CA ASP A 130 -8.37 2.22 -37.51
C ASP A 130 -8.59 3.73 -37.63
N ASP A 131 -9.61 4.31 -36.96
CA ASP A 131 -9.89 5.74 -37.06
C ASP A 131 -8.86 6.62 -36.31
N LEU A 132 -8.24 6.12 -35.24
CA LEU A 132 -7.23 6.86 -34.45
C LEU A 132 -5.89 7.02 -35.16
N ARG A 133 -5.59 6.24 -36.20
CA ARG A 133 -4.35 6.38 -36.97
C ARG A 133 -4.38 7.53 -37.96
N ARG A 134 -5.56 8.10 -38.24
CA ARG A 134 -5.72 9.12 -39.29
C ARG A 134 -5.48 10.54 -38.82
N GLU A 135 -5.53 10.81 -37.51
CA GLU A 135 -5.35 12.16 -36.94
C GLU A 135 -3.88 12.60 -36.81
N PHE A 136 -2.91 11.68 -36.80
CA PHE A 136 -1.52 12.03 -36.52
C PHE A 136 -0.67 12.42 -37.74
N ASN A 137 -1.23 12.37 -38.97
CA ASN A 137 -0.48 12.63 -40.21
C ASN A 137 -0.96 13.87 -40.98
N GLN A 138 -1.61 14.83 -40.33
CA GLN A 138 -1.93 16.12 -40.95
C GLN A 138 -1.47 17.31 -40.10
N GLU A 139 -0.17 17.48 -39.95
CA GLU A 139 0.42 18.82 -39.80
C GLU A 139 1.65 18.90 -40.73
N SER A 140 1.47 19.62 -41.85
CA SER A 140 2.54 20.22 -42.66
C SER A 140 2.63 21.69 -42.34
#